data_AF-A0A0M2S5F2-F1
#
_entry.id   AF-A0A0M2S5F2-F1
#
_cell.length_a   1.000
_cell.length_b   1.000
_cell.length_c   1.000
_cell.angle_alpha   90.00
_cell.angle_beta   90.00
_cell.angle_gamma   90.00
#
_symmetry.space_group_name_H-M   'P 1'
#
loop_
_entity.id
_entity.type
_entity.pdbx_description
1 polymer ?
#
loop_
_entity_poly.entity_id
_entity_poly.type
_entity_poly.pdbx_seq_one_letter_code
_entity_poly.pdbx_strand_id
1 'polypeptide(L)'
;GGRIDRRYHTGNWCNQAGAGLGERPRANPETGIDAYVWVKPPGESDGSSTEIPNNEGKGFDRMCDPTYTGNARNGNNMSGALPNAPISGAWFAAQFQQLMQNAYPPLS
;
A
#
# COMPACT_ATOMS: atom_id res chain seq x y z
N GLY A 1 -14.54 -19.38 7.29
CA GLY A 1 -14.04 -18.02 7.56
C GLY A 1 -12.53 -18.02 7.47
N GLY A 2 -11.93 -16.99 6.87
CA GLY A 2 -10.48 -16.85 6.73
C GLY A 2 -10.06 -15.40 6.92
N ARG A 3 -8.75 -15.14 6.93
CA ARG A 3 -8.21 -13.78 7.06
C ARG A 3 -8.61 -12.88 5.90
N ILE A 4 -9.04 -11.65 6.22
CA ILE A 4 -9.34 -10.60 5.24
C ILE A 4 -8.04 -9.97 4.72
N ASP A 5 -7.05 -9.72 5.58
CA ASP A 5 -5.72 -9.30 5.16
C ASP A 5 -5.00 -10.44 4.42
N ARG A 6 -4.71 -10.20 3.13
CA ARG A 6 -4.13 -11.17 2.20
C ARG A 6 -2.61 -11.00 2.01
N ARG A 7 -1.95 -10.09 2.72
CA ARG A 7 -0.49 -9.90 2.63
C ARG A 7 0.26 -11.18 2.98
N TYR A 8 1.48 -11.34 2.45
CA TYR A 8 2.34 -12.48 2.83
C TYR A 8 2.79 -12.38 4.29
N HIS A 9 3.10 -11.17 4.75
CA HIS A 9 3.51 -10.88 6.11
C HIS A 9 3.02 -9.48 6.52
N THR A 10 2.72 -9.26 7.81
CA THR A 10 2.24 -7.97 8.32
C THR A 10 3.28 -6.84 8.21
N GLY A 11 4.55 -7.21 8.13
CA GLY A 11 5.69 -6.32 7.84
C GLY A 11 5.84 -5.92 6.37
N ASN A 12 5.00 -6.43 5.46
CA ASN A 12 4.97 -5.96 4.08
C ASN A 12 4.12 -4.68 4.00
N TRP A 13 4.77 -3.56 3.66
CA TRP A 13 4.19 -2.22 3.79
C TRP A 13 4.08 -1.45 2.48
N CYS A 14 4.94 -1.71 1.49
CA CYS A 14 5.00 -0.89 0.28
C CYS A 14 4.10 -1.41 -0.84
N ASN A 15 3.30 -0.54 -1.45
CA ASN A 15 2.52 -0.74 -2.68
C ASN A 15 1.82 -2.11 -2.74
N GLN A 16 1.18 -2.54 -1.65
CA GLN A 16 0.75 -3.94 -1.49
C GLN A 16 -0.25 -4.38 -2.56
N ALA A 17 0.09 -5.45 -3.26
CA ALA A 17 -0.76 -6.05 -4.27
C ALA A 17 -2.00 -6.70 -3.64
N GLY A 18 -3.16 -6.45 -4.24
CA GLY A 18 -4.45 -6.94 -3.76
C GLY A 18 -5.09 -6.07 -2.67
N ALA A 19 -4.50 -4.92 -2.33
CA ALA A 19 -5.12 -3.96 -1.42
C ALA A 19 -6.41 -3.36 -2.02
N GLY A 20 -7.27 -2.84 -1.14
CA GLY A 20 -8.53 -2.17 -1.47
C GLY A 20 -8.73 -0.93 -0.62
N LEU A 21 -9.58 0.01 -1.08
CA LEU A 21 -10.04 1.11 -0.23
C LEU A 21 -10.77 0.56 1.00
N GLY A 22 -10.48 1.12 2.17
CA GLY A 22 -11.19 0.81 3.41
C GLY A 22 -12.46 1.65 3.60
N GLU A 23 -12.95 1.69 4.84
CA GLU A 23 -14.05 2.58 5.22
C GLU A 23 -13.72 4.04 4.88
N ARG A 24 -14.72 4.74 4.32
CA ARG A 24 -14.57 6.17 3.99
C ARG A 24 -14.50 6.99 5.27
N PRO A 25 -13.95 8.22 5.22
CA PRO A 25 -13.86 9.06 6.41
C PRO A 25 -15.19 9.18 7.16
N ARG A 26 -15.15 8.90 8.46
CA ARG A 26 -16.33 8.81 9.33
C ARG A 26 -15.98 9.26 10.73
N ALA A 27 -16.69 10.26 11.25
CA ALA A 27 -16.55 10.72 12.62
C ALA A 27 -17.22 9.77 13.62
N ASN A 28 -16.62 9.60 14.79
CA ASN A 28 -17.06 8.77 15.92
C ASN A 28 -17.58 7.37 15.49
N PRO A 29 -16.79 6.57 14.75
CA PRO A 29 -17.25 5.27 14.26
C PRO A 29 -17.48 4.26 15.38
N GLU A 30 -16.71 4.36 16.47
CA GLU A 30 -16.70 3.46 17.62
C GLU A 30 -16.33 4.23 18.89
N THR A 31 -16.68 3.69 20.07
CA THR A 31 -16.34 4.32 21.36
C THR A 31 -14.83 4.47 21.53
N GLY A 32 -14.37 5.71 21.77
CA GLY A 32 -12.96 6.01 21.97
C GLY A 32 -12.16 6.23 20.67
N ILE A 33 -12.80 6.17 19.50
CA ILE A 33 -12.19 6.52 18.22
C ILE A 33 -12.84 7.82 17.69
N ASP A 34 -12.05 8.89 17.55
CA ASP A 34 -12.56 10.18 17.08
C ASP A 34 -13.05 10.13 15.62
N ALA A 35 -12.28 9.48 14.74
CA ALA A 35 -12.64 9.32 13.35
C ALA A 35 -11.83 8.22 12.65
N TYR A 36 -12.45 7.59 11.65
CA TYR A 36 -11.71 6.99 10.54
C TYR A 36 -11.36 8.08 9.53
N VAL A 37 -10.10 8.11 9.09
CA VAL A 37 -9.56 9.13 8.19
C VAL A 37 -8.67 8.50 7.12
N TRP A 38 -8.69 9.07 5.92
CA TRP A 38 -7.72 8.74 4.87
C TRP A 38 -6.53 9.68 4.99
N VAL A 39 -5.51 9.24 5.73
CA VAL A 39 -4.27 10.01 5.91
C VAL A 39 -3.39 9.92 4.66
N LYS A 40 -3.12 8.68 4.20
CA LYS A 40 -2.42 8.43 2.94
C LYS A 40 -3.40 8.62 1.80
N PRO A 41 -3.16 9.56 0.85
CA PRO A 41 -4.05 9.75 -0.29
C PRO A 41 -4.06 8.50 -1.18
N PRO A 42 -5.23 7.87 -1.41
CA PRO A 42 -5.28 6.66 -2.23
C PRO A 42 -4.79 6.93 -3.66
N GLY A 43 -3.85 6.10 -4.12
CA GLY A 43 -3.23 6.24 -5.44
C GLY A 43 -1.88 6.96 -5.42
N GLU A 44 -1.45 7.53 -4.30
CA GLU A 44 -0.05 7.93 -4.15
C GLU A 44 0.84 6.72 -3.83
N SER A 45 1.92 6.54 -4.58
CA SER A 45 2.86 5.44 -4.33
C SER A 45 3.52 5.56 -2.96
N ASP A 46 3.87 4.41 -2.38
CA ASP A 46 4.68 4.31 -1.16
C ASP A 46 6.18 4.42 -1.46
N GLY A 47 6.62 4.13 -2.69
CA GLY A 47 8.02 4.12 -3.11
C GLY A 47 8.23 3.44 -4.46
N SER A 48 9.34 3.75 -5.14
CA SER A 48 9.60 3.20 -6.48
C SER A 48 9.96 1.73 -6.45
N SER A 49 9.45 0.96 -7.41
CA SER A 49 9.73 -0.48 -7.51
C SER A 49 11.10 -0.81 -8.09
N THR A 50 11.78 0.21 -8.61
CA THR A 50 13.14 0.18 -9.15
C THR A 50 13.85 1.47 -8.78
N GLU A 51 15.16 1.56 -9.05
CA GLU A 51 15.85 2.84 -9.03
C GLU A 51 15.28 3.78 -10.10
N ILE A 52 14.93 5.00 -9.69
CA ILE A 52 14.45 6.07 -10.56
C ILE A 52 15.27 7.32 -10.21
N PRO A 53 16.12 7.83 -11.13
CA PRO A 53 16.80 9.11 -10.93
C PRO A 53 15.79 10.22 -10.66
N ASN A 54 15.98 10.95 -9.56
CA ASN A 54 15.10 12.04 -9.15
C ASN A 54 15.90 13.13 -8.41
N ASN A 55 15.31 14.32 -8.28
CA ASN A 55 15.87 15.48 -7.59
C ASN A 55 15.20 15.73 -6.22
N GLU A 56 14.52 14.72 -5.67
CA GLU A 56 13.78 14.82 -4.40
C GLU A 56 14.49 14.11 -3.23
N GLY A 57 15.68 13.55 -3.49
CA GLY A 57 16.44 12.79 -2.48
C GLY A 57 15.83 11.44 -2.12
N LYS A 58 14.93 10.92 -2.97
CA LYS A 58 14.24 9.65 -2.74
C LYS A 58 15.07 8.48 -3.26
N GLY A 59 15.46 7.58 -2.37
CA GLY A 59 16.18 6.35 -2.72
C GLY A 59 15.26 5.20 -3.17
N PHE A 60 15.87 4.08 -3.54
CA PHE A 60 15.19 2.84 -3.88
C PHE A 60 15.19 1.87 -2.67
N ASP A 61 14.06 1.77 -1.98
CA ASP A 61 13.86 0.77 -0.92
C ASP A 61 13.35 -0.55 -1.51
N ARG A 62 14.09 -1.64 -1.27
CA ARG A 62 13.74 -2.96 -1.79
C ARG A 62 12.46 -3.55 -1.20
N MET A 63 11.90 -3.01 -0.12
CA MET A 63 10.54 -3.39 0.29
C MET A 63 9.47 -2.98 -0.73
N CYS A 64 9.78 -2.09 -1.67
CA CYS A 64 8.94 -1.73 -2.82
C CYS A 64 9.27 -2.53 -4.09
N ASP A 65 10.34 -3.33 -4.09
CA ASP A 65 10.77 -4.18 -5.20
C ASP A 65 9.99 -5.51 -5.15
N PRO A 66 9.17 -5.85 -6.17
CA PRO A 66 8.41 -7.10 -6.21
C PRO A 66 9.30 -8.37 -6.18
N THR A 67 10.57 -8.24 -6.57
CA THR A 67 11.54 -9.35 -6.61
C THR A 67 12.33 -9.51 -5.32
N TYR A 68 12.17 -8.59 -4.36
CA TYR A 68 12.88 -8.67 -3.09
C TYR A 68 12.33 -9.80 -2.21
N THR A 69 13.24 -10.67 -1.76
CA THR A 69 12.97 -11.83 -0.91
C THR A 69 12.87 -11.50 0.57
N GLY A 70 12.80 -10.22 0.93
CA GLY A 70 12.63 -9.76 2.30
C GLY A 70 13.89 -9.86 3.16
N ASN A 71 13.67 -9.71 4.46
CA ASN A 71 14.65 -9.83 5.53
C ASN A 71 13.96 -10.29 6.82
N ALA A 72 14.71 -10.39 7.91
CA ALA A 72 14.18 -10.85 9.20
C ALA A 72 12.93 -10.07 9.68
N ARG A 73 12.77 -8.78 9.31
CA ARG A 73 11.64 -7.94 9.76
C ARG A 73 10.32 -8.27 9.07
N ASN A 74 10.36 -8.85 7.87
CA ASN A 74 9.17 -9.37 7.20
C ASN A 74 9.17 -10.91 7.13
N GLY A 75 9.95 -11.57 7.97
CA GLY A 75 10.03 -13.04 8.02
C GLY A 75 10.67 -13.67 6.79
N ASN A 76 11.55 -12.96 6.08
CA ASN A 76 12.17 -13.38 4.82
C ASN A 76 11.13 -13.76 3.75
N ASN A 77 10.00 -13.03 3.71
CA ASN A 77 8.98 -13.18 2.69
C ASN A 77 9.25 -12.24 1.51
N MET A 78 8.72 -12.59 0.34
CA MET A 78 8.65 -11.65 -0.78
C MET A 78 7.95 -10.35 -0.36
N SER A 79 8.32 -9.21 -0.94
CA SER A 79 7.74 -7.90 -0.58
C SER A 79 6.22 -7.83 -0.81
N GLY A 80 5.71 -8.51 -1.83
CA GLY A 80 4.30 -8.40 -2.24
C GLY A 80 3.95 -7.03 -2.82
N ALA A 81 4.94 -6.22 -3.17
CA ALA A 81 4.74 -4.90 -3.76
C ALA A 81 4.32 -5.00 -5.24
N LEU A 82 3.51 -4.05 -5.71
CA LEU A 82 3.16 -3.91 -7.12
C LEU A 82 4.38 -3.49 -7.96
N PRO A 83 4.52 -4.02 -9.19
CA PRO A 83 5.57 -3.60 -10.12
C PRO A 83 5.26 -2.24 -10.75
N ASN A 84 6.28 -1.64 -11.39
CA ASN A 84 6.19 -0.38 -12.12
C ASN A 84 5.66 0.79 -11.27
N ALA A 85 5.97 0.76 -9.97
CA ALA A 85 5.58 1.82 -9.04
C ALA A 85 6.50 3.05 -9.23
N PRO A 86 5.94 4.27 -9.30
CA PRO A 86 6.71 5.50 -9.38
C PRO A 86 7.33 5.84 -8.01
N ILE A 87 8.08 6.94 -7.93
CA ILE A 87 8.63 7.43 -6.66
C ILE A 87 7.52 7.72 -5.62
N SER A 88 7.86 7.65 -4.34
CA SER A 88 6.89 7.86 -3.25
C SER A 88 6.15 9.20 -3.39
N GLY A 89 4.84 9.20 -3.11
CA GLY A 89 3.96 10.37 -3.26
C GLY A 89 3.54 10.69 -4.69
N ALA A 90 4.17 10.13 -5.72
CA ALA A 90 3.73 10.31 -7.10
C ALA A 90 2.49 9.45 -7.40
N TRP A 91 1.71 9.88 -8.40
CA TRP A 91 0.48 9.18 -8.81
C TRP A 91 0.77 7.80 -9.40
N PHE A 92 0.16 6.77 -8.80
CA PHE A 92 0.27 5.38 -9.21
C PHE A 92 -1.08 4.85 -9.70
N ALA A 93 -1.37 5.10 -10.98
CA ALA A 93 -2.66 4.79 -11.59
C ALA A 93 -3.08 3.31 -11.44
N ALA A 94 -2.16 2.37 -11.62
CA ALA A 94 -2.46 0.94 -11.52
C ALA A 94 -2.88 0.54 -10.10
N GLN A 95 -2.19 1.06 -9.08
CA GLN A 95 -2.58 0.83 -7.68
C GLN A 95 -3.92 1.49 -7.37
N PHE A 96 -4.16 2.72 -7.82
CA PHE A 96 -5.44 3.39 -7.60
C PHE A 96 -6.62 2.61 -8.18
N GLN A 97 -6.48 2.11 -9.41
CA GLN A 97 -7.50 1.26 -10.04
C GLN A 97 -7.77 -0.01 -9.22
N GLN A 98 -6.72 -0.69 -8.74
CA GLN A 98 -6.87 -1.87 -7.89
C GLN A 98 -7.55 -1.54 -6.55
N LEU A 99 -7.18 -0.41 -5.93
CA LEU A 99 -7.80 0.05 -4.68
C LEU A 99 -9.31 0.27 -4.84
N MET A 100 -9.73 0.91 -5.94
CA MET A 100 -11.15 1.12 -6.24
C MET A 100 -11.90 -0.19 -6.50
N GLN A 101 -11.30 -1.10 -7.29
CA GLN A 101 -11.90 -2.39 -7.62
C GLN A 101 -12.12 -3.26 -6.37
N ASN A 102 -11.20 -3.19 -5.42
CA ASN A 102 -11.23 -4.01 -4.20
C ASN A 102 -11.83 -3.27 -2.99
N ALA A 103 -12.51 -2.13 -3.19
CA ALA A 103 -13.03 -1.32 -2.11
C ALA A 103 -14.00 -2.09 -1.20
N TYR A 104 -13.81 -1.95 0.11
CA TYR A 104 -14.70 -2.50 1.13
C TYR A 104 -14.95 -1.48 2.25
N PRO A 105 -16.21 -1.05 2.50
CA PRO A 105 -17.43 -1.43 1.77
C PRO A 105 -17.38 -1.04 0.27
N PRO A 106 -18.19 -1.66 -0.62
CA PRO A 106 -18.21 -1.31 -2.03
C PRO A 106 -18.49 0.18 -2.29
N LEU A 107 -18.01 0.68 -3.43
CA LEU A 107 -18.32 2.03 -3.92
C LEU A 107 -19.73 2.06 -4.53
N SER A 108 -20.40 3.20 -4.43
CA SER A 108 -21.73 3.47 -4.97
C SER A 108 -21.67 4.28 -6.26
#